data_AF-A0A660RTH3-F1
#
_entry.id   AF-A0A660RTH3-F1
#
_cell.length_a   1.000
_cell.length_b   1.000
_cell.length_c   1.000
_cell.angle_alpha   90.00
_cell.angle_beta   90.00
_cell.angle_gamma   90.00
#
_symmetry.space_group_name_H-M   'P 1'
#
loop_
_entity.id
_entity.type
_entity.pdbx_description
1 polymer ?
#
loop_
_entity_poly.entity_id
_entity_poly.type
_entity_poly.pdbx_seq_one_letter_code
_entity_poly.pdbx_strand_id
1 'polypeptide(L)' 'MRPGGSRWGRPKHYRCHACGRELPFCWNCPCGFQICDDCLKENIWGMSNNAIWICPDCGRIRSF' A
#
# COMPACT_ATOMS: atom_id res chain seq x y z
N MET A 1 -12.71 26.43 -6.83
CA MET A 1 -11.55 26.40 -5.92
C MET A 1 -11.21 24.95 -5.61
N ARG A 2 -10.19 24.38 -6.27
CA ARG A 2 -9.70 23.02 -5.97
C ARG A 2 -8.55 23.23 -4.99
N PRO A 3 -8.60 22.74 -3.75
CA PRO A 3 -7.49 22.96 -2.84
C PRO A 3 -6.28 22.24 -3.44
N GLY A 4 -5.23 23.02 -3.71
CA GLY A 4 -3.92 22.49 -4.08
C GLY A 4 -3.44 21.61 -2.93
N GLY A 5 -3.53 20.29 -3.13
CA GLY A 5 -3.00 19.30 -2.20
C GLY A 5 -1.49 19.30 -2.27
N SER A 6 -0.89 20.21 -1.50
CA SER A 6 0.36 20.04 -0.74
C SER A 6 1.34 19.00 -1.29
N ARG A 7 2.50 19.50 -1.73
CA ARG A 7 3.80 18.80 -1.78
C ARG A 7 3.76 17.59 -0.83
N TRP A 8 3.76 16.38 -1.39
CA TRP A 8 3.83 15.11 -0.66
C TRP A 8 5.12 15.11 0.19
N GLY A 9 5.08 15.78 1.34
CA GLY A 9 6.00 15.54 2.43
C GLY A 9 5.72 14.11 2.83
N ARG A 10 6.56 13.18 2.36
CA ARG A 10 6.46 11.77 2.71
C ARG A 10 6.35 11.71 4.23
N PRO A 11 5.23 11.24 4.82
CA PRO A 11 5.20 11.00 6.25
C PRO A 11 6.42 10.14 6.59
N LYS A 12 7.23 10.60 7.55
CA LYS A 12 8.49 9.93 7.93
C LYS A 12 8.26 8.49 8.37
N HIS A 13 7.03 8.17 8.76
CA HIS A 13 6.58 6.87 9.21
C HIS A 13 5.21 6.58 8.61
N TYR A 14 5.10 5.47 7.87
CA TYR A 14 3.84 4.91 7.38
C TYR A 14 3.45 3.75 8.27
N ARG A 15 2.15 3.58 8.55
CA ARG A 15 1.68 2.50 9.41
C ARG A 15 0.99 1.42 8.59
N CYS A 16 1.53 0.21 8.60
CA CYS A 16 0.89 -0.93 7.96
C CYS A 16 -0.41 -1.29 8.69
N HIS A 17 -1.50 -1.45 7.96
CA HIS A 17 -2.79 -1.87 8.51
C HIS A 17 -2.83 -3.37 8.81
N ALA A 18 -2.02 -4.18 8.12
CA ALA A 18 -1.96 -5.63 8.32
C ALA A 18 -1.17 -6.00 9.59
N CYS A 19 0.05 -5.48 9.76
CA CYS A 19 0.90 -5.80 10.92
C CYS A 19 0.96 -4.70 11.99
N GLY A 20 0.36 -3.53 11.73
CA GLY A 20 0.33 -2.41 12.67
C GLY A 20 1.65 -1.65 12.82
N ARG A 21 2.74 -2.08 12.16
CA ARG A 21 4.08 -1.53 12.32
C ARG A 21 4.26 -0.20 11.58
N GLU A 22 4.99 0.70 12.21
CA GLU A 22 5.45 1.95 11.61
C GLU A 22 6.75 1.69 10.82
N LEU A 23 6.69 1.89 9.51
CA LEU A 23 7.75 1.59 8.57
C LEU A 23 8.06 2.83 7.73
N PRO A 24 9.31 2.98 7.26
CA PRO A 24 9.67 4.09 6.38
C PRO A 24 9.00 4.00 5.01
N PHE A 25 8.45 2.83 4.68
CA PHE A 25 7.80 2.56 3.41
C PHE A 25 6.56 1.66 3.62
N CYS A 26 5.42 2.09 3.09
CA CYS A 26 4.23 1.27 2.92
C CYS A 26 3.57 1.58 1.57
N TRP A 27 2.96 0.57 0.98
CA TRP A 27 2.08 0.66 -0.17
C TRP A 27 0.77 1.31 0.23
N ASN A 28 0.48 2.48 -0.33
CA ASN A 28 -0.80 3.14 -0.13
C ASN A 28 -1.80 2.78 -1.25
N CYS A 29 -2.98 2.37 -0.84
CA CYS A 29 -4.16 2.25 -1.68
C CYS A 29 -4.88 3.61 -1.76
N PRO A 30 -5.49 3.98 -2.91
CA PRO A 30 -6.38 5.14 -2.99
C PRO A 30 -7.62 5.01 -2.11
N CYS A 31 -7.96 3.79 -1.68
CA CYS A 31 -8.98 3.53 -0.68
C CYS A 31 -8.61 3.98 0.74
N GLY A 32 -7.34 4.33 0.99
CA GLY A 32 -6.82 4.69 2.32
C GLY A 32 -6.04 3.56 3.01
N PHE A 33 -6.12 2.33 2.49
CA PHE A 33 -5.38 1.19 3.02
C PHE A 33 -3.86 1.34 2.84
N GLN A 34 -3.09 1.00 3.86
CA GLN A 34 -1.62 1.02 3.82
C GLN A 34 -1.07 -0.35 4.20
N ILE A 35 -0.16 -0.92 3.42
CA ILE A 35 0.43 -2.24 3.69
C ILE A 35 1.93 -2.23 3.45
N CYS A 36 2.71 -2.88 4.30
CA CYS A 36 4.15 -2.99 4.12
C CYS A 36 4.53 -3.95 3.00
N ASP A 37 5.76 -3.86 2.49
CA ASP A 37 6.23 -4.76 1.44
C ASP A 37 6.29 -6.22 1.91
N ASP A 38 6.59 -6.43 3.20
CA ASP A 38 6.64 -7.75 3.84
C ASP A 38 5.28 -8.45 3.83
N CYS A 39 4.25 -7.84 4.44
CA CYS A 39 2.89 -8.38 4.40
C CYS A 39 2.33 -8.47 2.98
N LEU A 40 2.75 -7.56 2.09
CA LEU A 40 2.37 -7.62 0.69
C LEU A 40 2.97 -8.86 0.00
N LYS A 41 4.27 -9.13 0.20
CA LYS A 41 4.97 -10.32 -0.33
C LYS A 41 4.43 -11.61 0.27
N GLU A 42 4.12 -11.62 1.57
CA GLU A 42 3.46 -12.75 2.25
C GLU A 42 2.08 -13.06 1.65
N ASN A 43 1.37 -12.06 1.14
CA ASN A 43 0.03 -12.25 0.57
C ASN A 43 0.04 -12.50 -0.96
N ILE A 44 1.12 -12.17 -1.69
CA ILE A 44 1.29 -12.42 -3.14
C ILE A 44 1.85 -13.83 -3.40
N TRP A 45 1.58 -14.82 -2.54
CA TRP A 45 2.04 -16.19 -2.79
C TRP A 45 1.38 -16.74 -4.06
N GLY A 46 2.13 -16.80 -5.17
CA GLY A 46 1.80 -17.66 -6.32
C GLY A 46 1.52 -17.00 -7.67
N MET A 47 1.86 -15.74 -7.94
CA MET A 47 1.76 -15.19 -9.31
C MET A 47 3.11 -15.18 -10.02
N SER A 48 3.43 -16.27 -10.71
CA SER A 48 4.69 -16.52 -11.40
C SER A 48 5.02 -15.61 -12.61
N ASN A 49 4.30 -14.52 -12.88
CA ASN A 49 4.66 -13.65 -14.01
C ASN A 49 4.12 -12.21 -13.99
N ASN A 50 3.10 -11.89 -13.19
CA ASN A 50 2.57 -10.52 -13.13
C ASN A 50 2.56 -10.06 -11.67
N ALA A 51 3.27 -8.97 -11.37
CA ALA A 51 3.35 -8.35 -10.05
C ALA A 51 2.02 -7.63 -9.70
N ILE A 52 0.94 -8.40 -9.65
CA ILE A 52 -0.40 -7.93 -9.30
C ILE A 52 -0.63 -8.23 -7.83
N TRP A 53 -1.00 -7.20 -7.09
CA TRP A 53 -1.47 -7.34 -5.72
C TRP A 53 -2.92 -6.90 -5.63
N ILE A 54 -3.67 -7.59 -4.79
CA ILE A 54 -5.08 -7.32 -4.56
C ILE A 54 -5.19 -6.63 -3.22
N CYS A 55 -5.77 -5.43 -3.18
CA CYS A 55 -6.00 -4.75 -1.93
C CYS A 55 -7.04 -5.54 -1.10
N PRO A 56 -6.74 -5.99 0.12
CA PRO A 56 -7.68 -6.78 0.91
C PRO A 56 -8.90 -5.97 1.39
N ASP A 57 -8.77 -4.65 1.43
CA ASP A 57 -9.83 -3.75 1.91
C ASP A 57 -10.88 -3.44 0.82
N CYS A 58 -10.43 -3.18 -0.42
CA CYS A 58 -11.32 -2.81 -1.52
C CYS A 58 -11.40 -3.84 -2.66
N GLY A 59 -10.65 -4.95 -2.58
CA GLY A 59 -10.60 -6.00 -3.61
C GLY A 59 -10.01 -5.55 -4.95
N ARG A 60 -9.50 -4.32 -5.06
CA ARG A 60 -8.99 -3.79 -6.33
C ARG A 60 -7.66 -4.43 -6.67
N ILE A 61 -7.59 -5.02 -7.86
CA ILE A 61 -6.38 -5.55 -8.47
C ILE A 61 -5.49 -4.37 -8.88
N ARG A 62 -4.22 -4.42 -8.53
CA ARG A 62 -3.27 -3.38 -8.83
C ARG A 62 -1.99 -4.00 -9.35
N SER A 63 -1.62 -3.63 -10.57
CA SER A 63 -0.32 -3.96 -11.14
C SER A 63 0.73 -2.97 -10.63
N PHE A 64 1.91 -3.48 -10.31
CA PHE A 64 3.12 -2.68 -10.14
C PHE A 64 3.55 -2.06 -11.48
#